data_AF-A0A2E6Z804-F1
#
_entry.id   AF-A0A2E6Z804-F1
#
_cell.length_a   1.000
_cell.length_b   1.000
_cell.length_c   1.000
_cell.angle_alpha   90.00
_cell.angle_beta   90.00
_cell.angle_gamma   90.00
#
_symmetry.space_group_name_H-M   'P 1'
#
loop_
_entity.id
_entity.type
_entity.pdbx_description
1 polymer ?
#
loop_
_entity_poly.entity_id
_entity_poly.type
_entity_poly.pdbx_seq_one_letter_code
_entity_poly.pdbx_strand_id
1 'polypeptide(L)'
;MENNTLTIKLASDFRDYYDHVFAGSWQEADATYERVSTSGLARPEMLSMMESINLKVPLHGTVTELREKLLGQLSYLGSSRLVDDYMRELMHVVVYLEPNAHRGEGKIKLSLTEAMQRYPGHYATQFIPANGGRLGESLRYLRVGRRQFWLRYSSKDDWRSNVGDVNIEFLCEERPKSNEDMMRLSEPLLAVDFVKADGLYAIDYNIAPGLSGTGLEKVLTSSDILVELQTWFAAR
;
A
#
# COMPACT_ATOMS: atom_id res chain seq x y z
N MET A 1 -38.80 -14.41 8.31
CA MET A 1 -37.57 -14.46 9.11
C MET A 1 -36.97 -13.08 9.02
N GLU A 2 -37.02 -12.30 10.10
CA GLU A 2 -36.28 -11.05 10.16
C GLU A 2 -34.79 -11.41 10.11
N ASN A 3 -34.10 -11.04 9.03
CA ASN A 3 -32.64 -11.14 9.01
C ASN A 3 -32.14 -10.16 10.07
N ASN A 4 -31.68 -10.69 11.20
CA ASN A 4 -31.09 -9.88 12.25
C ASN A 4 -29.79 -9.29 11.69
N THR A 5 -29.84 -8.01 11.30
CA THR A 5 -28.69 -7.33 10.69
C THR A 5 -27.65 -7.08 11.76
N LEU A 6 -26.45 -7.63 11.58
CA LEU A 6 -25.34 -7.51 12.52
C LEU A 6 -24.98 -6.02 12.77
N THR A 7 -25.06 -5.57 14.01
CA THR A 7 -24.77 -4.20 14.41
C THR A 7 -23.26 -4.04 14.68
N ILE A 8 -22.58 -3.16 13.93
CA ILE A 8 -21.14 -2.95 14.05
C ILE A 8 -20.86 -1.57 14.65
N LYS A 9 -20.00 -1.53 15.66
CA LYS A 9 -19.37 -0.28 16.16
C LYS A 9 -18.02 -0.06 15.47
N LEU A 10 -17.74 1.19 15.10
CA LEU A 10 -16.43 1.60 14.58
C LEU A 10 -15.54 2.13 15.71
N ALA A 11 -14.30 1.65 15.79
CA ALA A 11 -13.24 2.22 16.62
C ALA A 11 -12.11 2.72 15.71
N SER A 12 -11.95 4.04 15.58
CA SER A 12 -11.06 4.65 14.57
C SER A 12 -10.37 5.90 15.10
N ASP A 13 -9.14 6.15 14.63
CA ASP A 13 -8.32 7.34 14.95
C ASP A 13 -8.43 8.45 13.90
N PHE A 14 -9.10 8.19 12.76
CA PHE A 14 -9.47 9.20 11.77
C PHE A 14 -10.94 9.09 11.38
N ARG A 15 -11.43 10.11 10.65
CA ARG A 15 -12.79 10.16 10.12
C ARG A 15 -12.83 9.92 8.62
N ASP A 16 -13.88 9.24 8.16
CA ASP A 16 -14.17 9.02 6.75
C ASP A 16 -15.67 9.24 6.45
N TYR A 17 -16.03 9.32 5.17
CA TYR A 17 -17.39 9.71 4.76
C TYR A 17 -18.46 8.70 5.18
N TYR A 18 -18.07 7.45 5.45
CA TYR A 18 -18.97 6.38 5.79
C TYR A 18 -19.13 6.14 7.30
N ASP A 19 -18.38 6.82 8.16
CA ASP A 19 -18.35 6.51 9.59
C ASP A 19 -19.70 6.69 10.30
N HIS A 20 -20.58 7.52 9.74
CA HIS A 20 -21.88 7.85 10.34
C HIS A 20 -22.91 6.70 10.30
N VAL A 21 -22.65 5.63 9.54
CA VAL A 21 -23.59 4.49 9.45
C VAL A 21 -23.34 3.42 10.51
N PHE A 22 -22.22 3.49 11.25
CA PHE A 22 -21.93 2.54 12.32
C PHE A 22 -22.74 2.84 13.58
N ALA A 23 -22.83 1.84 14.46
CA ALA A 23 -23.53 1.94 15.73
C ALA A 23 -22.99 3.11 16.58
N GLY A 24 -23.91 3.95 17.04
CA GLY A 24 -23.60 5.03 17.96
C GLY A 24 -23.21 4.50 19.34
N SER A 25 -22.56 5.35 20.14
CA SER A 25 -22.11 5.00 21.51
C SER A 25 -23.23 4.55 22.47
N TRP A 26 -24.49 4.85 22.14
CA TRP A 26 -25.68 4.50 22.92
C TRP A 26 -26.32 3.16 22.51
N GLN A 27 -25.83 2.52 21.45
CA GLN A 27 -26.36 1.29 20.91
C GLN A 27 -25.44 0.11 21.25
N GLU A 28 -26.01 -1.02 21.68
CA GLU A 28 -25.24 -2.26 21.80
C GLU A 28 -24.83 -2.76 20.42
N ALA A 29 -23.58 -3.17 20.27
CA ALA A 29 -23.03 -3.66 19.02
C ALA A 29 -22.64 -5.13 19.15
N ASP A 30 -22.94 -5.91 18.11
CA ASP A 30 -22.59 -7.33 18.01
C ASP A 30 -21.09 -7.51 17.72
N ALA A 31 -20.45 -6.53 17.07
CA ALA A 31 -19.04 -6.55 16.72
C ALA A 31 -18.40 -5.15 16.78
N THR A 32 -17.08 -5.12 16.96
CA THR A 32 -16.25 -3.92 16.83
C THR A 32 -15.35 -4.04 15.61
N TYR A 33 -15.40 -3.06 14.73
CA TYR A 33 -14.47 -2.90 13.62
C TYR A 33 -13.41 -1.85 14.00
N GLU A 34 -12.17 -2.31 14.18
CA GLU A 34 -11.03 -1.45 14.49
C GLU A 34 -10.37 -0.97 13.20
N ARG A 35 -10.27 0.35 13.04
CA ARG A 35 -9.67 1.03 11.89
C ARG A 35 -8.68 2.08 12.39
N VAL A 36 -7.48 1.65 12.75
CA VAL A 36 -6.44 2.53 13.29
C VAL A 36 -5.34 2.72 12.27
N SER A 37 -5.01 3.96 11.92
CA SER A 37 -4.04 4.29 10.86
C SER A 37 -2.64 3.71 11.09
N THR A 38 -2.30 3.39 12.35
CA THR A 38 -1.01 2.85 12.78
C THR A 38 -1.03 1.37 13.16
N SER A 39 -2.15 0.66 12.96
CA SER A 39 -2.28 -0.76 13.38
C SER A 39 -1.67 -1.77 12.39
N GLY A 40 -1.08 -1.29 11.29
CA GLY A 40 -0.49 -2.14 10.26
C GLY A 40 0.85 -2.76 10.64
N LEU A 41 1.32 -3.68 9.80
CA LEU A 41 2.66 -4.25 9.89
C LEU A 41 3.73 -3.18 9.67
N ALA A 42 4.84 -3.27 10.40
CA ALA A 42 6.03 -2.49 10.09
C ALA A 42 6.59 -2.87 8.71
N ARG A 43 7.37 -1.95 8.11
CA ARG A 43 7.75 -2.03 6.69
C ARG A 43 8.43 -3.36 6.29
N PRO A 44 9.38 -3.93 7.06
CA PRO A 44 9.97 -5.22 6.74
C PRO A 44 8.96 -6.36 6.75
N GLU A 45 8.18 -6.48 7.82
CA GLU A 45 7.16 -7.52 8.00
C GLU A 45 6.08 -7.44 6.93
N MET A 46 5.69 -6.22 6.56
CA MET A 46 4.74 -5.92 5.51
C MET A 46 5.20 -6.44 4.14
N LEU A 47 6.46 -6.17 3.75
CA LEU A 47 7.01 -6.65 2.47
C LEU A 47 7.18 -8.16 2.47
N SER A 48 7.67 -8.76 3.57
CA SER A 48 7.75 -10.21 3.72
C SER A 48 6.38 -10.89 3.67
N MET A 49 5.35 -10.29 4.27
CA MET A 49 3.98 -10.77 4.17
C MET A 49 3.49 -10.76 2.72
N MET A 50 3.69 -9.66 1.99
CA MET A 50 3.30 -9.58 0.58
C MET A 50 4.04 -10.61 -0.30
N GLU A 51 5.33 -10.85 -0.06
CA GLU A 51 6.09 -11.93 -0.72
C GLU A 51 5.51 -13.31 -0.41
N SER A 52 5.13 -13.56 0.85
CA SER A 52 4.59 -14.86 1.28
C SER A 52 3.27 -15.24 0.60
N ILE A 53 2.51 -14.25 0.13
CA ILE A 53 1.30 -14.42 -0.68
C ILE A 53 1.56 -14.27 -2.19
N ASN A 54 2.82 -14.40 -2.60
CA ASN A 54 3.28 -14.41 -4.00
C ASN A 54 3.05 -13.08 -4.76
N LEU A 55 3.02 -11.94 -4.06
CA LEU A 55 3.11 -10.64 -4.70
C LEU A 55 4.58 -10.31 -5.01
N LYS A 56 4.84 -9.73 -6.19
CA LYS A 56 6.15 -9.18 -6.54
C LYS A 56 6.37 -7.92 -5.70
N VAL A 57 7.46 -7.82 -4.96
CA VAL A 57 7.86 -6.62 -4.20
C VAL A 57 9.22 -6.12 -4.67
N PRO A 58 9.57 -4.83 -4.44
CA PRO A 58 10.91 -4.33 -4.74
C PRO A 58 11.95 -5.07 -3.90
N LEU A 59 13.20 -5.16 -4.38
CA LEU A 59 14.29 -5.63 -3.53
C LEU A 59 14.37 -4.76 -2.27
N HIS A 60 14.53 -5.42 -1.11
CA HIS A 60 14.47 -4.76 0.19
C HIS A 60 15.45 -5.37 1.19
N GLY A 61 15.75 -4.64 2.26
CA GLY A 61 16.70 -5.01 3.31
C GLY A 61 17.30 -3.75 3.94
N THR A 62 18.35 -3.91 4.74
CA THR A 62 19.19 -2.74 5.09
C THR A 62 19.83 -2.15 3.83
N VAL A 63 20.20 -0.87 3.85
CA VAL A 63 20.88 -0.24 2.70
C VAL A 63 22.12 -1.03 2.26
N THR A 64 22.89 -1.57 3.21
CA THR A 64 24.05 -2.43 2.93
C THR A 64 23.67 -3.73 2.24
N GLU A 65 22.67 -4.46 2.76
CA GLU A 65 22.20 -5.71 2.14
C GLU A 65 21.57 -5.46 0.76
N LEU A 66 20.81 -4.37 0.62
CA LEU A 66 20.19 -3.97 -0.64
C LEU A 66 21.26 -3.67 -1.70
N ARG A 67 22.36 -3.00 -1.34
CA ARG A 67 23.50 -2.80 -2.24
C ARG A 67 24.05 -4.13 -2.75
N GLU A 68 24.29 -5.10 -1.87
CA GLU A 68 24.83 -6.41 -2.26
C GLU A 68 23.86 -7.16 -3.17
N LYS A 69 22.55 -7.11 -2.89
CA LYS A 69 21.51 -7.70 -3.76
C LYS A 69 21.50 -7.05 -5.15
N LEU A 70 21.55 -5.72 -5.22
CA LEU A 70 21.54 -4.97 -6.47
C LEU A 70 22.80 -5.22 -7.31
N LEU A 71 23.98 -5.20 -6.68
CA LEU A 71 25.25 -5.48 -7.38
C LEU A 71 25.36 -6.95 -7.81
N GLY A 72 24.89 -7.88 -6.97
CA GLY A 72 24.82 -9.30 -7.32
C GLY A 72 23.93 -9.58 -8.53
N GLN A 73 22.84 -8.84 -8.70
CA GLN A 73 22.04 -8.91 -9.92
C GLN A 73 22.77 -8.37 -11.15
N LEU A 74 23.76 -7.48 -11.00
CA LEU A 74 24.46 -6.87 -12.14
C LEU A 74 25.76 -7.60 -12.51
N SER A 75 26.16 -8.63 -11.74
CA SER A 75 27.44 -9.32 -11.95
C SER A 75 27.56 -9.98 -13.33
N TYR A 76 26.45 -10.26 -14.01
CA TYR A 76 26.43 -10.85 -15.35
C TYR A 76 26.76 -9.85 -16.48
N LEU A 77 26.71 -8.53 -16.22
CA LEU A 77 26.99 -7.49 -17.23
C LEU A 77 28.49 -7.30 -17.50
N GLY A 78 29.36 -8.02 -16.80
CA GLY A 78 30.80 -7.85 -16.84
C GLY A 78 31.24 -6.70 -15.93
N SER A 79 32.10 -7.00 -14.96
CA SER A 79 32.60 -6.03 -13.99
C SER A 79 33.63 -5.11 -14.63
N SER A 80 33.17 -4.03 -15.26
CA SER A 80 34.00 -2.86 -15.52
C SER A 80 33.73 -1.83 -14.42
N ARG A 81 34.79 -1.34 -13.77
CA ARG A 81 34.72 -0.32 -12.72
C ARG A 81 33.87 0.90 -13.14
N LEU A 82 33.90 1.25 -14.42
CA LEU A 82 33.08 2.33 -15.01
C LEU A 82 31.58 2.03 -15.02
N VAL A 83 31.18 0.79 -15.30
CA VAL A 83 29.76 0.37 -15.27
C VAL A 83 29.27 0.32 -13.83
N ASP A 84 30.10 -0.18 -12.91
CA ASP A 84 29.78 -0.22 -11.49
C ASP A 84 29.61 1.19 -10.89
N ASP A 85 30.54 2.10 -11.18
CA ASP A 85 30.49 3.48 -10.68
C ASP A 85 29.30 4.24 -11.29
N TYR A 86 29.07 4.12 -12.60
CA TYR A 86 27.93 4.74 -13.29
C TYR A 86 26.58 4.22 -12.78
N MET A 87 26.44 2.92 -12.57
CA MET A 87 25.20 2.34 -12.05
C MET A 87 24.94 2.76 -10.60
N ARG A 88 25.97 2.90 -9.76
CA ARG A 88 25.82 3.37 -8.37
C ARG A 88 25.29 4.80 -8.28
N GLU A 89 25.68 5.66 -9.21
CA GLU A 89 25.20 7.04 -9.27
C GLU A 89 23.76 7.16 -9.79
N LEU A 90 23.33 6.25 -10.67
CA LEU A 90 21.98 6.28 -11.24
C LEU A 90 20.93 5.50 -10.42
N MET A 91 21.35 4.48 -9.68
CA MET A 91 20.45 3.67 -8.87
C MET A 91 19.98 4.46 -7.66
N HIS A 92 18.66 4.63 -7.56
CA HIS A 92 18.03 5.24 -6.41
C HIS A 92 17.43 4.18 -5.50
N VAL A 93 17.38 4.50 -4.22
CA VAL A 93 16.72 3.70 -3.19
C VAL A 93 15.79 4.59 -2.36
N VAL A 94 14.81 3.97 -1.73
CA VAL A 94 13.94 4.61 -0.74
C VAL A 94 14.39 4.14 0.63
N VAL A 95 14.96 5.05 1.42
CA VAL A 95 15.40 4.79 2.79
C VAL A 95 14.29 5.16 3.75
N TYR A 96 13.95 4.24 4.66
CA TYR A 96 12.97 4.45 5.72
C TYR A 96 13.70 4.92 6.98
N LEU A 97 13.52 6.19 7.32
CA LEU A 97 14.05 6.82 8.54
C LEU A 97 13.25 6.41 9.77
N GLU A 98 11.95 6.19 9.59
CA GLU A 98 11.02 5.78 10.63
C GLU A 98 10.20 4.59 10.09
N PRO A 99 10.52 3.34 10.47
CA PRO A 99 9.85 2.16 9.91
C PRO A 99 8.33 2.11 10.11
N ASN A 100 7.84 2.84 11.13
CA ASN A 100 6.43 2.92 11.52
C ASN A 100 5.73 4.20 11.05
N ALA A 101 6.41 5.08 10.30
CA ALA A 101 5.77 6.28 9.77
C ALA A 101 4.79 5.92 8.64
N HIS A 102 3.62 6.57 8.65
CA HIS A 102 2.56 6.37 7.65
C HIS A 102 2.47 7.55 6.68
N ARG A 103 1.66 7.40 5.61
CA ARG A 103 1.33 8.46 4.63
C ARG A 103 2.51 9.00 3.79
N GLY A 104 3.61 8.27 3.74
CA GLY A 104 4.79 8.66 2.96
C GLY A 104 5.72 9.63 3.67
N GLU A 105 5.48 9.87 4.96
CA GLU A 105 6.44 10.45 5.90
C GLU A 105 7.51 9.42 6.28
N GLY A 106 8.56 9.87 6.96
CA GLY A 106 9.61 8.99 7.46
C GLY A 106 10.39 8.23 6.39
N LYS A 107 10.32 8.63 5.12
CA LYS A 107 11.08 8.03 4.03
C LYS A 107 11.65 9.07 3.07
N ILE A 108 12.83 8.79 2.52
CA ILE A 108 13.53 9.66 1.58
C ILE A 108 14.03 8.87 0.39
N LYS A 109 14.06 9.49 -0.79
CA LYS A 109 14.67 8.93 -1.99
C LYS A 109 16.08 9.50 -2.14
N LEU A 110 17.08 8.64 -2.27
CA LEU A 110 18.49 9.00 -2.43
C LEU A 110 19.14 8.13 -3.49
N SER A 111 20.29 8.56 -4.02
CA SER A 111 21.17 7.63 -4.73
C SER A 111 21.65 6.52 -3.78
N LEU A 112 21.99 5.35 -4.32
CA LEU A 112 22.53 4.25 -3.53
C LEU A 112 23.84 4.65 -2.83
N THR A 113 24.68 5.43 -3.49
CA THR A 113 25.92 5.96 -2.92
C THR A 113 25.67 6.85 -1.70
N GLU A 114 24.75 7.81 -1.80
CA GLU A 114 24.40 8.69 -0.68
C GLU A 114 23.75 7.91 0.47
N ALA A 115 22.88 6.94 0.16
CA ALA A 115 22.25 6.08 1.16
C ALA A 115 23.30 5.27 1.92
N MET A 116 24.30 4.70 1.23
CA MET A 116 25.40 3.96 1.85
C MET A 116 26.26 4.83 2.77
N GLN A 117 26.48 6.10 2.40
CA GLN A 117 27.26 7.03 3.21
C GLN A 117 26.52 7.48 4.46
N ARG A 118 25.21 7.74 4.35
CA ARG A 118 24.43 8.39 5.41
C ARG A 118 23.63 7.42 6.27
N TYR A 119 23.16 6.32 5.70
CA TYR A 119 22.18 5.43 6.33
C TYR A 119 22.45 3.92 6.07
N PRO A 120 23.70 3.41 6.17
CA PRO A 120 24.03 2.05 5.74
C PRO A 120 23.26 0.93 6.47
N GLY A 121 22.85 1.18 7.72
CA GLY A 121 22.07 0.23 8.54
C GLY A 121 20.55 0.47 8.54
N HIS A 122 20.04 1.47 7.83
CA HIS A 122 18.59 1.72 7.78
C HIS A 122 17.92 0.76 6.80
N TYR A 123 16.64 0.46 7.05
CA TYR A 123 15.84 -0.30 6.12
C TYR A 123 15.56 0.51 4.85
N ALA A 124 15.63 -0.15 3.69
CA ALA A 124 15.45 0.47 2.40
C ALA A 124 14.81 -0.49 1.38
N THR A 125 14.21 0.10 0.35
CA THR A 125 13.75 -0.63 -0.83
C THR A 125 14.40 -0.04 -2.08
N GLN A 126 14.55 -0.87 -3.12
CA GLN A 126 14.84 -0.39 -4.46
C GLN A 126 13.79 0.65 -4.88
N PHE A 127 14.24 1.78 -5.44
CA PHE A 127 13.32 2.71 -6.07
C PHE A 127 12.92 2.17 -7.45
N ILE A 128 11.62 1.99 -7.66
CA ILE A 128 11.06 1.61 -8.96
C ILE A 128 10.51 2.87 -9.61
N PRO A 129 11.09 3.36 -10.72
CA PRO A 129 10.60 4.54 -11.41
C PRO A 129 9.24 4.25 -12.05
N ALA A 130 8.35 5.23 -12.03
CA ALA A 130 7.11 5.15 -12.78
C ALA A 130 7.40 5.12 -14.29
N ASN A 131 6.65 4.31 -15.03
CA ASN A 131 6.77 4.24 -16.48
C ASN A 131 6.40 5.57 -17.15
N GLY A 132 7.10 5.91 -18.24
CA GLY A 132 6.74 7.05 -19.10
C GLY A 132 7.12 8.43 -18.57
N GLY A 133 8.11 8.53 -17.67
CA GLY A 133 8.67 9.81 -17.21
C GLY A 133 7.76 10.60 -16.25
N ARG A 134 6.71 9.98 -15.73
CA ARG A 134 5.89 10.56 -14.66
C ARG A 134 6.67 10.53 -13.34
N LEU A 135 6.55 11.58 -12.54
CA LEU A 135 7.34 11.71 -11.31
C LEU A 135 6.88 10.73 -10.24
N GLY A 136 5.60 10.72 -9.89
CA GLY A 136 5.01 9.78 -8.94
C GLY A 136 3.73 9.18 -9.49
N GLU A 137 3.72 7.88 -9.74
CA GLU A 137 2.52 7.14 -10.15
C GLU A 137 2.45 5.80 -9.42
N SER A 138 1.27 5.47 -8.91
CA SER A 138 0.97 4.14 -8.37
C SER A 138 -0.45 3.72 -8.73
N LEU A 139 -0.68 2.41 -8.72
CA LEU A 139 -1.99 1.81 -8.73
C LEU A 139 -2.34 1.38 -7.31
N ARG A 140 -3.53 1.70 -6.84
CA ARG A 140 -4.05 1.21 -5.57
C ARG A 140 -5.12 0.18 -5.84
N TYR A 141 -4.86 -1.04 -5.42
CA TYR A 141 -5.90 -2.05 -5.25
C TYR A 141 -6.56 -1.80 -3.91
N LEU A 142 -7.87 -1.58 -3.91
CA LEU A 142 -8.67 -1.33 -2.71
C LEU A 142 -9.72 -2.43 -2.59
N ARG A 143 -9.87 -3.00 -1.40
CA ARG A 143 -10.92 -3.97 -1.08
C ARG A 143 -11.83 -3.45 0.01
N VAL A 144 -13.14 -3.57 -0.20
CA VAL A 144 -14.19 -3.31 0.79
C VAL A 144 -15.11 -4.55 0.84
N GLY A 145 -14.99 -5.33 1.90
CA GLY A 145 -15.57 -6.67 2.02
C GLY A 145 -15.18 -7.54 0.81
N ARG A 146 -16.16 -7.85 -0.04
CA ARG A 146 -15.96 -8.68 -1.24
C ARG A 146 -15.74 -7.86 -2.51
N ARG A 147 -15.98 -6.55 -2.47
CA ARG A 147 -15.83 -5.64 -3.62
C ARG A 147 -14.39 -5.16 -3.73
N GLN A 148 -13.88 -5.04 -4.96
CA GLN A 148 -12.49 -4.73 -5.25
C GLN A 148 -12.42 -3.63 -6.29
N PHE A 149 -11.51 -2.68 -6.10
CA PHE A 149 -11.43 -1.48 -6.91
C PHE A 149 -9.99 -1.18 -7.26
N TRP A 150 -9.78 -0.68 -8.48
CA TRP A 150 -8.50 -0.15 -8.91
C TRP A 150 -8.59 1.35 -9.03
N LEU A 151 -7.64 2.02 -8.38
CA LEU A 151 -7.46 3.46 -8.43
C LEU A 151 -6.06 3.76 -8.99
N ARG A 152 -5.89 4.88 -9.68
CA ARG A 152 -4.58 5.42 -10.05
C ARG A 152 -4.31 6.66 -9.23
N TYR A 153 -3.15 6.70 -8.58
CA TYR A 153 -2.64 7.86 -7.88
C TYR A 153 -1.51 8.44 -8.72
N SER A 154 -1.50 9.77 -8.87
CA SER A 154 -0.45 10.47 -9.60
C SER A 154 -0.11 11.77 -8.89
N SER A 155 1.19 12.11 -8.85
CA SER A 155 1.70 13.40 -8.41
C SER A 155 2.45 14.07 -9.54
N LYS A 156 2.23 15.39 -9.71
CA LYS A 156 2.89 16.19 -10.75
C LYS A 156 4.24 16.75 -10.33
N ASP A 157 4.55 16.75 -9.05
CA ASP A 157 5.68 17.47 -8.47
C ASP A 157 6.45 16.67 -7.39
N ASP A 158 5.99 15.47 -7.01
CA ASP A 158 6.69 14.57 -6.09
C ASP A 158 6.88 13.17 -6.71
N TRP A 159 7.91 12.46 -6.25
CA TRP A 159 8.15 11.06 -6.66
C TRP A 159 7.20 10.07 -5.99
N ARG A 160 6.54 10.49 -4.90
CA ARG A 160 5.47 9.77 -4.22
C ARG A 160 4.15 10.19 -4.86
N SER A 161 3.38 9.21 -5.32
CA SER A 161 2.09 9.44 -5.98
C SER A 161 1.02 10.08 -5.09
N ASN A 162 1.21 10.12 -3.77
CA ASN A 162 0.28 10.63 -2.78
C ASN A 162 0.76 11.92 -2.07
N VAL A 163 1.78 12.60 -2.60
CA VAL A 163 2.33 13.86 -2.05
C VAL A 163 2.34 14.94 -3.12
N GLY A 164 2.13 16.21 -2.73
CA GLY A 164 2.14 17.35 -3.65
C GLY A 164 0.81 17.58 -4.37
N ASP A 165 0.86 17.89 -5.67
CA ASP A 165 -0.31 18.01 -6.55
C ASP A 165 -0.82 16.62 -6.95
N VAL A 166 -1.63 16.04 -6.05
CA VAL A 166 -2.15 14.68 -6.15
C VAL A 166 -3.45 14.65 -6.97
N ASN A 167 -3.48 13.77 -7.97
CA ASN A 167 -4.68 13.39 -8.68
C ASN A 167 -4.97 11.89 -8.48
N ILE A 168 -6.22 11.59 -8.09
CA ILE A 168 -6.72 10.23 -7.88
C ILE A 168 -7.80 9.94 -8.93
N GLU A 169 -7.62 8.87 -9.68
CA GLU A 169 -8.55 8.44 -10.73
C GLU A 169 -9.11 7.06 -10.39
N PHE A 170 -10.44 6.94 -10.32
CA PHE A 170 -11.12 5.65 -10.27
C PHE A 170 -11.00 4.97 -11.64
N LEU A 171 -10.41 3.78 -11.68
CA LEU A 171 -10.21 3.04 -12.93
C LEU A 171 -11.38 2.07 -13.18
N CYS A 172 -11.60 1.16 -12.24
CA CYS A 172 -12.66 0.15 -12.35
C CYS A 172 -12.96 -0.53 -11.02
N GLU A 173 -14.12 -1.19 -10.99
CA GLU A 173 -14.42 -2.25 -10.03
C GLU A 173 -14.03 -3.59 -10.65
N GLU A 174 -13.21 -4.36 -9.95
CA GLU A 174 -12.84 -5.73 -10.31
C GLU A 174 -13.73 -6.71 -9.55
N ARG A 175 -14.30 -7.68 -10.27
CA ARG A 175 -15.01 -8.79 -9.63
C ARG A 175 -14.02 -9.91 -9.32
N PRO A 176 -13.98 -10.45 -8.09
CA PRO A 176 -13.21 -11.66 -7.82
C PRO A 176 -13.65 -12.77 -8.78
N LYS A 177 -12.68 -13.46 -9.40
CA LYS A 177 -12.97 -14.60 -10.29
C LYS A 177 -13.38 -15.84 -9.51
N SER A 178 -12.93 -15.96 -8.26
CA SER A 178 -13.31 -17.00 -7.31
C SER A 178 -13.13 -16.50 -5.87
N ASN A 179 -13.63 -17.25 -4.89
CA ASN A 179 -13.34 -17.00 -3.48
C ASN A 179 -11.85 -17.17 -3.14
N GLU A 180 -11.13 -18.00 -3.91
CA GLU A 180 -9.68 -18.19 -3.76
C GLU A 180 -8.88 -17.04 -4.38
N ASP A 181 -9.45 -16.34 -5.37
CA ASP A 181 -8.86 -15.14 -5.99
C ASP A 181 -9.01 -13.89 -5.13
N MET A 182 -9.83 -13.94 -4.07
CA MET A 182 -9.73 -12.93 -3.03
C MET A 182 -8.34 -13.05 -2.42
N MET A 183 -7.54 -11.98 -2.51
CA MET A 183 -6.23 -11.95 -1.84
C MET A 183 -6.40 -12.52 -0.43
N ARG A 184 -5.55 -13.49 -0.06
CA ARG A 184 -5.56 -14.23 1.22
C ARG A 184 -5.28 -13.36 2.46
N LEU A 185 -5.55 -12.07 2.33
CA LEU A 185 -5.48 -11.05 3.36
C LEU A 185 -6.73 -11.14 4.22
N SER A 186 -6.56 -10.97 5.52
CA SER A 186 -7.63 -11.10 6.50
C SER A 186 -8.56 -9.91 6.54
N GLU A 187 -8.14 -8.69 6.17
CA GLU A 187 -8.88 -7.49 6.58
C GLU A 187 -10.08 -7.13 5.71
N PRO A 188 -11.24 -6.75 6.28
CA PRO A 188 -12.44 -6.45 5.50
C PRO A 188 -12.27 -5.17 4.67
N LEU A 189 -11.43 -4.24 5.12
CA LEU A 189 -11.05 -3.05 4.38
C LEU A 189 -9.53 -3.03 4.28
N LEU A 190 -8.99 -2.98 3.07
CA LEU A 190 -7.55 -2.86 2.88
C LEU A 190 -7.21 -2.22 1.55
N ALA A 191 -5.98 -1.73 1.45
CA ALA A 191 -5.39 -1.29 0.20
C ALA A 191 -3.99 -1.89 0.02
N VAL A 192 -3.65 -2.24 -1.22
CA VAL A 192 -2.28 -2.55 -1.64
C VAL A 192 -1.89 -1.55 -2.73
N ASP A 193 -0.79 -0.84 -2.51
CA ASP A 193 -0.25 0.09 -3.50
C ASP A 193 0.81 -0.60 -4.35
N PHE A 194 0.75 -0.34 -5.65
CA PHE A 194 1.59 -0.94 -6.65
C PHE A 194 2.28 0.10 -7.53
N VAL A 195 3.51 -0.18 -7.95
CA VAL A 195 4.20 0.55 -9.01
C VAL A 195 4.36 -0.38 -10.22
N LYS A 196 4.07 0.14 -11.42
CA LYS A 196 4.21 -0.60 -12.67
C LYS A 196 5.56 -0.30 -13.33
N ALA A 197 6.36 -1.35 -13.54
CA ALA A 197 7.61 -1.33 -14.32
C ALA A 197 7.62 -2.52 -15.30
N ASP A 198 8.59 -3.43 -15.22
CA ASP A 198 8.60 -4.74 -15.93
C ASP A 198 7.55 -5.73 -15.40
N GLY A 199 6.92 -5.38 -14.29
CA GLY A 199 5.80 -6.07 -13.67
C GLY A 199 5.07 -5.13 -12.73
N LEU A 200 4.18 -5.68 -11.90
CA LEU A 200 3.45 -4.93 -10.90
C LEU A 200 4.05 -5.20 -9.52
N TYR A 201 4.70 -4.20 -8.93
CA TYR A 201 5.41 -4.32 -7.65
C TYR A 201 4.55 -3.77 -6.52
N ALA A 202 4.19 -4.61 -5.54
CA ALA A 202 3.53 -4.18 -4.32
C ALA A 202 4.53 -3.44 -3.40
N ILE A 203 4.21 -2.20 -3.05
CA ILE A 203 5.10 -1.28 -2.32
C ILE A 203 4.55 -0.86 -0.95
N ASP A 204 3.25 -0.99 -0.74
CA ASP A 204 2.58 -0.63 0.51
C ASP A 204 1.35 -1.50 0.74
N TYR A 205 1.06 -1.80 2.00
CA TYR A 205 -0.13 -2.50 2.44
C TYR A 205 -0.75 -1.75 3.61
N ASN A 206 -2.00 -1.33 3.44
CA ASN A 206 -2.72 -0.53 4.42
C ASN A 206 -4.02 -1.23 4.82
N ILE A 207 -4.19 -1.49 6.12
CA ILE A 207 -5.39 -2.13 6.70
C ILE A 207 -6.48 -1.12 7.11
N ALA A 208 -6.17 0.17 7.05
CA ALA A 208 -7.07 1.27 7.38
C ALA A 208 -6.96 2.38 6.32
N PRO A 209 -7.22 2.10 5.03
CA PRO A 209 -7.19 3.11 3.98
C PRO A 209 -8.32 4.13 4.18
N GLY A 210 -7.99 5.41 3.95
CA GLY A 210 -8.99 6.46 3.76
C GLY A 210 -9.61 6.37 2.37
N LEU A 211 -10.93 6.53 2.30
CA LEU A 211 -11.74 6.43 1.08
C LEU A 211 -12.23 7.79 0.58
N SER A 212 -12.31 8.79 1.47
CA SER A 212 -12.66 10.16 1.10
C SER A 212 -11.68 10.74 0.07
N GLY A 213 -12.23 11.40 -0.95
CA GLY A 213 -11.50 12.02 -2.05
C GLY A 213 -10.98 11.05 -3.12
N THR A 214 -11.28 9.75 -3.01
CA THR A 214 -10.77 8.75 -3.98
C THR A 214 -11.63 8.62 -5.23
N GLY A 215 -12.83 9.20 -5.24
CA GLY A 215 -13.82 9.04 -6.29
C GLY A 215 -14.69 7.80 -6.10
N LEU A 216 -14.36 6.92 -5.15
CA LEU A 216 -15.13 5.73 -4.82
C LEU A 216 -16.53 6.08 -4.28
N GLU A 217 -16.69 7.25 -3.68
CA GLU A 217 -17.96 7.75 -3.14
C GLU A 217 -19.06 7.87 -4.21
N LYS A 218 -18.67 7.88 -5.50
CA LYS A 218 -19.58 7.90 -6.65
C LYS A 218 -20.17 6.53 -6.98
N VAL A 219 -19.55 5.45 -6.51
CA VAL A 219 -19.93 4.06 -6.83
C VAL A 219 -20.21 3.20 -5.59
N LEU A 220 -19.87 3.71 -4.40
CA LEU A 220 -20.01 3.02 -3.13
C LEU A 220 -20.54 3.98 -2.06
N THR A 221 -21.80 3.79 -1.67
CA THR A 221 -22.42 4.58 -0.60
C THR A 221 -21.92 4.12 0.77
N SER A 222 -22.11 4.94 1.80
CA SER A 222 -21.78 4.57 3.19
C SER A 222 -22.50 3.29 3.63
N SER A 223 -23.76 3.12 3.23
CA SER A 223 -24.55 1.92 3.52
C SER A 223 -24.01 0.69 2.82
N ASP A 224 -23.55 0.81 1.57
CA ASP A 224 -22.92 -0.31 0.84
C ASP A 224 -21.65 -0.78 1.56
N ILE A 225 -20.85 0.15 2.09
CA ILE A 225 -19.66 -0.19 2.89
C ILE A 225 -20.07 -0.98 4.12
N LEU A 226 -21.06 -0.50 4.88
CA LEU A 226 -21.54 -1.21 6.07
C LEU A 226 -22.03 -2.61 5.75
N VAL A 227 -22.80 -2.78 4.68
CA VAL A 227 -23.32 -4.09 4.24
C VAL A 227 -22.17 -5.05 3.91
N GLU A 228 -21.14 -4.59 3.20
CA GLU A 228 -19.96 -5.40 2.90
C GLU A 228 -19.18 -5.79 4.16
N LEU A 229 -19.06 -4.89 5.14
CA LEU A 229 -18.45 -5.20 6.44
C LEU A 229 -19.29 -6.20 7.25
N GLN A 230 -20.60 -5.98 7.35
CA GLN A 230 -21.54 -6.90 8.03
C GLN A 230 -21.49 -8.30 7.42
N THR A 231 -21.50 -8.39 6.09
CA THR A 231 -21.39 -9.67 5.38
C THR A 231 -20.09 -10.38 5.72
N TRP A 232 -18.99 -9.64 5.81
CA TRP A 232 -17.69 -10.20 6.15
C TRP A 232 -17.62 -10.68 7.61
N PHE A 233 -18.11 -9.89 8.57
CA PHE A 233 -18.13 -10.27 9.99
C PHE A 233 -19.05 -11.48 10.26
N ALA A 234 -20.16 -11.60 9.53
CA ALA A 234 -21.07 -12.74 9.65
C ALA A 234 -20.51 -14.05 9.07
N ALA A 235 -19.48 -13.98 8.22
CA ALA A 235 -18.87 -15.16 7.60
C ALA A 235 -17.67 -15.72 8.38
N ARG A 236 -17.28 -15.09 9.49
CA ARG A 236 -16.17 -15.52 10.36
C ARG A 236 -16.58 -16.53 11.41
#